data_AF-A0A9D8Z982-F1
#
_entry.id   AF-A0A9D8Z982-F1
#
_cell.length_a   1.000
_cell.length_b   1.000
_cell.length_c   1.000
_cell.angle_alpha   90.00
_cell.angle_beta   90.00
_cell.angle_gamma   90.00
#
_symmetry.space_group_name_H-M   'P 1'
#
loop_
_entity.id
_entity.type
_entity.pdbx_description
1 polymer ?
#
loop_
_entity_poly.entity_id
_entity_poly.type
_entity_poly.pdbx_seq_one_letter_code
_entity_poly.pdbx_strand_id
1 'polypeptide(L)'
;MALLARRVARLHKTVGLVAGILLLSWTASGLFFTLFPIETIRGDPWRPAIDHGTLSDMSIAVSAEEALAMFDEPVTQIQLKAFLDAPVWMVESDSSRAMIDATTGVVRSPLHQSDLDAMVARFGDKPDGLGTLTVTYLIQENPLREYAGPMPAWILEYEPGKQRIYIDAISGDVRSVRTSRWRIFDVLWRFHILDVTGEDRFDSWWLKLAAFLGLTMVLSGLVLGIDRIRKGRLFS
;
A
#
# COMPACT_ATOMS: atom_id res chain seq x y z
N MET A 1 26.92 41.74 20.92
CA MET A 1 25.62 41.38 20.30
C MET A 1 24.51 41.90 21.21
N ALA A 2 23.48 42.52 20.65
CA ALA A 2 22.27 42.85 21.40
C ALA A 2 21.69 41.59 22.08
N LEU A 3 21.11 41.74 23.26
CA LEU A 3 20.54 40.63 24.05
C LEU A 3 19.56 39.79 23.21
N LEU A 4 18.77 40.45 22.34
CA LEU A 4 17.86 39.80 21.40
C LEU A 4 18.58 38.87 20.43
N ALA A 5 19.65 39.34 19.77
CA ALA A 5 20.41 38.52 18.81
C ALA A 5 21.06 37.30 19.48
N ARG A 6 21.51 37.42 20.74
CA ARG A 6 22.04 36.27 21.52
C ARG A 6 20.95 35.23 21.82
N ARG A 7 19.75 35.68 22.17
CA ARG A 7 18.60 34.79 22.44
C ARG A 7 18.15 34.08 21.16
N VAL A 8 18.00 34.81 20.06
CA VAL A 8 17.66 34.23 18.74
C VAL A 8 18.72 33.24 18.29
N ALA A 9 20.01 33.53 18.48
CA ALA A 9 21.08 32.59 18.15
C ALA A 9 21.03 31.30 18.97
N ARG A 10 20.69 31.38 20.27
CA ARG A 10 20.51 30.19 21.11
C ARG A 10 19.32 29.36 20.65
N LEU A 11 18.19 30.02 20.37
CA LEU A 11 16.98 29.36 19.84
C LEU A 11 17.30 28.66 18.52
N HIS A 12 17.89 29.37 17.56
CA HIS A 12 18.25 28.83 16.24
C HIS A 12 19.17 27.61 16.33
N LYS A 13 20.20 27.65 17.19
CA LYS A 13 21.09 26.49 17.38
C LYS A 13 20.37 25.29 17.99
N THR A 14 19.48 25.54 18.95
CA THR A 14 18.75 24.46 19.65
C THR A 14 17.70 23.83 18.75
N VAL A 15 16.84 24.65 18.13
CA VAL A 15 15.85 24.21 17.15
C VAL A 15 16.55 23.58 15.95
N GLY A 16 17.67 24.14 15.51
CA GLY A 16 18.44 23.63 14.38
C GLY A 16 19.04 22.27 14.61
N LEU A 17 19.42 21.92 15.84
CA LEU A 17 19.84 20.56 16.17
C LEU A 17 18.70 19.57 15.99
N VAL A 18 17.50 19.88 16.50
CA VAL A 18 16.31 19.01 16.38
C VAL A 18 15.85 18.93 14.92
N ALA A 19 15.71 20.06 14.25
CA ALA A 19 15.33 20.12 12.85
C ALA A 19 16.38 19.45 11.94
N GLY A 20 17.66 19.53 12.28
CA GLY A 20 18.74 18.85 11.57
C GLY A 20 18.65 17.33 11.66
N ILE A 21 18.25 16.78 12.81
CA ILE A 21 17.99 15.33 12.95
C ILE A 21 16.79 14.92 12.09
N LEU A 22 15.69 15.69 12.12
CA LEU A 22 14.52 15.42 11.28
C LEU A 22 14.90 15.47 9.79
N LEU A 23 15.66 16.47 9.38
CA LEU A 23 16.14 16.61 8.01
C LEU A 23 17.08 15.47 7.62
N LEU A 24 17.98 15.03 8.50
CA LEU A 24 18.86 13.90 8.25
C LEU A 24 18.05 12.61 8.00
N SER A 25 17.06 12.33 8.85
CA SER A 25 16.16 11.19 8.67
C SER A 25 15.39 11.28 7.36
N TRP A 26 14.90 12.47 7.02
CA TRP A 26 14.19 12.75 5.77
C TRP A 26 15.11 12.53 4.56
N THR A 27 16.34 13.05 4.57
CA THR A 27 17.30 12.87 3.48
C THR A 27 17.75 11.42 3.34
N ALA A 28 18.00 10.71 4.44
CA ALA A 28 18.40 9.30 4.40
C ALA A 28 17.32 8.40 3.81
N SER A 29 16.06 8.60 4.21
CA SER A 29 14.91 7.87 3.64
C SER A 29 14.63 8.29 2.19
N GLY A 30 14.75 9.57 1.86
CA GLY A 30 14.63 10.06 0.48
C GLY A 30 15.69 9.44 -0.44
N LEU A 31 16.95 9.36 0.01
CA LEU A 31 18.01 8.68 -0.73
C LEU A 31 17.66 7.22 -0.96
N PHE A 32 17.19 6.51 0.07
CA PHE A 32 16.72 5.14 -0.10
C PHE A 32 15.64 5.04 -1.21
N PHE A 33 14.64 5.92 -1.23
CA PHE A 33 13.60 5.91 -2.27
C PHE A 33 14.14 6.14 -3.68
N THR A 34 15.23 6.91 -3.84
CA THR A 34 15.85 7.10 -5.16
C THR A 34 16.67 5.90 -5.64
N LEU A 35 17.09 5.01 -4.72
CA LEU A 35 17.92 3.85 -5.04
C LEU A 35 17.10 2.62 -5.43
N PHE A 36 15.82 2.57 -5.07
CA PHE A 36 14.94 1.42 -5.29
C PHE A 36 13.69 1.84 -6.08
N PRO A 37 13.50 1.33 -7.32
CA PRO A 37 12.31 1.65 -8.12
C PRO A 37 11.02 1.26 -7.39
N ILE A 38 10.00 2.11 -7.48
CA ILE A 38 8.75 1.96 -6.71
C ILE A 38 8.00 0.68 -7.07
N GLU A 39 8.14 0.20 -8.31
CA GLU A 39 7.55 -1.05 -8.81
C GLU A 39 8.10 -2.24 -8.03
N THR A 40 9.40 -2.23 -7.72
CA THR A 40 10.05 -3.27 -6.90
C THR A 40 9.62 -3.19 -5.43
N ILE A 41 9.30 -2.00 -4.94
CA ILE A 41 8.75 -1.83 -3.60
C ILE A 41 7.31 -2.37 -3.56
N ARG A 42 6.48 -2.02 -4.54
CA ARG A 42 5.08 -2.49 -4.65
C ARG A 42 4.96 -3.99 -4.91
N GLY A 43 6.04 -4.61 -5.32
CA GLY A 43 6.13 -6.03 -5.58
C GLY A 43 5.64 -6.42 -6.97
N ASP A 44 5.54 -5.46 -7.90
CA ASP A 44 5.00 -5.68 -9.25
C ASP A 44 5.74 -6.77 -10.04
N PRO A 45 7.09 -6.88 -9.97
CA PRO A 45 7.81 -7.99 -10.62
C PRO A 45 7.43 -9.38 -10.08
N TRP A 46 6.89 -9.45 -8.86
CA TRP A 46 6.49 -10.69 -8.19
C TRP A 46 4.97 -10.88 -8.15
N ARG A 47 4.22 -10.04 -8.85
CA ARG A 47 2.77 -10.18 -8.96
C ARG A 47 2.49 -11.32 -9.96
N PRO A 48 1.91 -12.46 -9.53
CA PRO A 48 1.63 -13.55 -10.43
C PRO A 48 0.59 -13.11 -11.46
N ALA A 49 0.89 -13.36 -12.73
CA ALA A 49 -0.13 -13.41 -13.77
C ALA A 49 -0.82 -14.77 -13.67
N ILE A 50 -2.14 -14.77 -13.62
CA ILE A 50 -2.96 -15.98 -13.54
C ILE A 50 -3.77 -16.04 -14.83
N ASP A 51 -3.55 -17.08 -15.62
CA ASP A 51 -4.39 -17.33 -16.79
C ASP A 51 -5.73 -17.92 -16.34
N HIS A 52 -6.78 -17.13 -16.49
CA HIS A 52 -8.14 -17.54 -16.17
C HIS A 52 -8.91 -18.08 -17.39
N GLY A 53 -8.27 -18.17 -18.55
CA GLY A 53 -8.88 -18.57 -19.82
C GLY A 53 -9.52 -17.39 -20.57
N THR A 54 -10.06 -17.67 -21.77
CA THR A 54 -10.69 -16.67 -22.63
C THR A 54 -12.20 -16.88 -22.70
N LEU A 55 -12.97 -15.80 -22.51
CA LEU A 55 -14.44 -15.85 -22.57
C LEU A 55 -15.00 -16.30 -23.93
N SER A 56 -14.25 -16.11 -25.02
CA SER A 56 -14.68 -16.53 -26.38
C SER A 56 -14.96 -18.02 -26.49
N ASP A 57 -14.33 -18.82 -25.64
CA ASP A 57 -14.36 -20.28 -25.71
C ASP A 57 -15.35 -20.87 -24.69
N MET A 58 -16.08 -20.01 -23.97
CA MET A 58 -16.93 -20.38 -22.83
C MET A 58 -18.42 -20.21 -23.16
N SER A 59 -19.24 -21.15 -22.68
CA SER A 59 -20.70 -21.06 -22.79
C SER A 59 -21.32 -20.42 -21.55
N ILE A 60 -22.03 -19.32 -21.75
CA ILE A 60 -22.80 -18.63 -20.71
C ILE A 60 -24.23 -19.19 -20.76
N ALA A 61 -24.73 -19.71 -19.64
CA ALA A 61 -26.09 -20.23 -19.53
C ALA A 61 -26.96 -19.34 -18.62
N VAL A 62 -26.34 -18.69 -17.63
CA VAL A 62 -27.00 -17.75 -16.72
C VAL A 62 -26.85 -16.35 -17.26
N SER A 63 -27.97 -15.70 -17.55
CA SER A 63 -28.01 -14.32 -18.01
C SER A 63 -27.61 -13.33 -16.91
N ALA A 64 -27.25 -12.11 -17.32
CA ALA A 64 -26.99 -11.04 -16.36
C ALA A 64 -28.24 -10.73 -15.50
N GLU A 65 -29.43 -10.80 -16.07
CA GLU A 65 -30.70 -10.58 -15.33
C GLU A 65 -30.91 -11.64 -14.24
N GLU A 66 -30.68 -12.91 -14.55
CA GLU A 66 -30.77 -14.00 -13.57
C GLU A 66 -29.72 -13.87 -12.45
N ALA A 67 -28.50 -13.44 -12.78
CA ALA A 67 -27.46 -13.17 -11.79
C ALA A 67 -27.80 -11.96 -10.89
N LEU A 68 -28.38 -10.90 -11.46
CA LEU A 68 -28.86 -9.73 -10.72
C LEU A 68 -30.02 -10.09 -9.77
N ALA A 69 -30.91 -10.97 -10.21
CA ALA A 69 -32.05 -11.42 -9.41
C ALA A 69 -31.66 -12.21 -8.15
N MET A 70 -30.39 -12.61 -8.00
CA MET A 70 -29.88 -13.25 -6.78
C MET A 70 -29.60 -12.26 -5.64
N PHE A 71 -29.67 -10.96 -5.91
CA PHE A 71 -29.42 -9.90 -4.94
C PHE A 71 -30.73 -9.19 -4.58
N ASP A 72 -31.00 -9.09 -3.28
CA ASP A 72 -32.17 -8.37 -2.75
C ASP A 72 -31.96 -6.84 -2.67
N GLU A 73 -30.75 -6.37 -2.98
CA GLU A 73 -30.35 -4.96 -2.88
C GLU A 73 -29.95 -4.38 -4.25
N PRO A 74 -29.94 -3.04 -4.40
CA PRO A 74 -29.51 -2.40 -5.64
C PRO A 74 -28.07 -2.77 -6.00
N VAL A 75 -27.90 -3.48 -7.12
CA VAL A 75 -26.59 -3.77 -7.71
C VAL A 75 -26.09 -2.53 -8.45
N THR A 76 -24.85 -2.14 -8.18
CA THR A 76 -24.20 -0.99 -8.81
C THR A 76 -23.37 -1.39 -10.03
N GLN A 77 -22.84 -2.62 -10.03
CA GLN A 77 -22.02 -3.13 -11.13
C GLN A 77 -22.19 -4.64 -11.31
N ILE A 78 -22.25 -5.07 -12.56
CA ILE A 78 -22.13 -6.48 -12.96
C ILE A 78 -21.11 -6.60 -14.09
N GLN A 79 -20.18 -7.55 -13.97
CA GLN A 79 -19.13 -7.78 -14.94
C GLN A 79 -19.00 -9.28 -15.24
N LEU A 80 -18.98 -9.64 -16.52
CA LEU A 80 -18.58 -10.97 -16.94
C LEU A 80 -17.05 -11.04 -17.01
N LYS A 81 -16.44 -12.04 -16.36
CA LYS A 81 -15.01 -12.34 -16.53
C LYS A 81 -14.76 -13.85 -16.60
N ALA A 82 -13.63 -14.23 -17.19
CA ALA A 82 -13.14 -15.59 -17.09
C ALA A 82 -12.51 -15.80 -15.70
N PHE A 83 -12.78 -16.94 -15.08
CA PHE A 83 -12.17 -17.34 -13.82
C PHE A 83 -11.97 -18.86 -13.77
N LEU A 84 -10.70 -19.27 -13.83
CA LEU A 84 -10.29 -20.68 -13.79
C LEU A 84 -10.96 -21.53 -14.89
N ASP A 85 -10.96 -21.03 -16.13
CA ASP A 85 -11.57 -21.65 -17.32
C ASP A 85 -13.11 -21.76 -17.27
N ALA A 86 -13.75 -21.03 -16.38
CA ALA A 86 -15.21 -20.89 -16.32
C ALA A 86 -15.63 -19.42 -16.48
N PRO A 87 -16.76 -19.14 -17.15
CA PRO A 87 -17.32 -17.80 -17.19
C PRO A 87 -17.95 -17.50 -15.83
N VAL A 88 -17.67 -16.35 -15.24
CA VAL A 88 -18.25 -15.93 -13.96
C VAL A 88 -18.80 -14.51 -14.03
N TRP A 89 -19.93 -14.29 -13.36
CA TRP A 89 -20.45 -12.97 -13.06
C TRP A 89 -19.84 -12.46 -11.77
N MET A 90 -19.14 -11.33 -11.84
CA MET A 90 -18.78 -10.54 -10.67
C MET A 90 -19.87 -9.48 -10.47
N VAL A 91 -20.61 -9.60 -9.38
CA VAL A 91 -21.70 -8.69 -9.03
C VAL A 91 -21.30 -7.89 -7.80
N GLU A 92 -21.48 -6.57 -7.86
CA GLU A 92 -21.15 -5.63 -6.79
C GLU A 92 -22.34 -4.73 -6.49
N SER A 93 -22.67 -4.60 -5.21
CA SER A 93 -23.63 -3.64 -4.67
C SER A 93 -22.92 -2.68 -3.71
N ASP A 94 -23.68 -1.80 -3.05
CA ASP A 94 -23.14 -0.92 -2.02
C ASP A 94 -22.61 -1.68 -0.78
N SER A 95 -23.14 -2.88 -0.50
CA SER A 95 -22.84 -3.61 0.74
C SER A 95 -22.25 -5.00 0.53
N SER A 96 -22.39 -5.58 -0.66
CA SER A 96 -21.98 -6.96 -0.93
C SER A 96 -21.36 -7.13 -2.31
N ARG A 97 -20.57 -8.20 -2.44
CA ARG A 97 -19.89 -8.60 -3.67
C ARG A 97 -19.97 -10.11 -3.76
N ALA A 98 -20.28 -10.64 -4.94
CA ALA A 98 -20.21 -12.07 -5.17
C ALA A 98 -19.69 -12.42 -6.56
N MET A 99 -19.00 -13.56 -6.62
CA MET A 99 -18.68 -14.25 -7.85
C MET A 99 -19.67 -15.40 -8.04
N ILE A 100 -20.37 -15.41 -9.17
CA ILE A 100 -21.36 -16.43 -9.53
C ILE A 100 -20.88 -17.13 -10.79
N ASP A 101 -20.93 -18.45 -10.81
CA ASP A 101 -20.66 -19.24 -12.00
C ASP A 101 -21.73 -18.97 -13.07
N ALA A 102 -21.32 -18.45 -14.24
CA ALA A 102 -22.23 -18.02 -15.30
C ALA A 102 -22.76 -19.20 -16.15
N THR A 103 -22.38 -20.43 -15.83
CA THR A 103 -22.90 -21.65 -16.45
C THR A 103 -23.90 -22.36 -15.54
N THR A 104 -23.68 -22.35 -14.22
CA THR A 104 -24.49 -23.11 -13.25
C THR A 104 -25.36 -22.24 -12.35
N GLY A 105 -25.03 -20.95 -12.21
CA GLY A 105 -25.72 -20.02 -11.31
C GLY A 105 -25.34 -20.20 -9.84
N VAL A 106 -24.34 -21.04 -9.54
CA VAL A 106 -23.87 -21.26 -8.17
C VAL A 106 -22.95 -20.13 -7.75
N VAL A 107 -23.19 -19.59 -6.54
CA VAL A 107 -22.29 -18.62 -5.92
C VAL A 107 -20.97 -19.31 -5.57
N ARG A 108 -19.87 -18.83 -6.15
CA ARG A 108 -18.49 -19.35 -5.98
C ARG A 108 -17.70 -18.64 -4.90
N SER A 109 -18.05 -17.40 -4.58
CA SER A 109 -17.39 -16.62 -3.53
C SER A 109 -18.00 -16.86 -2.14
N PRO A 110 -17.22 -16.82 -1.05
CA PRO A 110 -15.77 -16.71 -1.03
C PRO A 110 -15.07 -17.95 -1.58
N LEU A 111 -13.95 -17.75 -2.27
CA LEU A 111 -13.13 -18.80 -2.87
C LEU A 111 -12.67 -19.80 -1.81
N HIS A 112 -12.79 -21.08 -2.14
CA HIS A 112 -12.31 -22.17 -1.29
C HIS A 112 -10.83 -22.46 -1.53
N GLN A 113 -10.23 -23.25 -0.63
CA GLN A 113 -8.83 -23.68 -0.76
C GLN A 113 -8.56 -24.34 -2.13
N SER A 114 -9.51 -25.11 -2.67
CA SER A 114 -9.38 -25.75 -3.98
C SER A 114 -9.28 -24.75 -5.14
N ASP A 115 -10.03 -23.65 -5.10
CA ASP A 115 -9.92 -22.59 -6.11
C ASP A 115 -8.55 -21.92 -6.01
N LEU A 116 -8.08 -21.70 -4.78
CA LEU A 116 -6.77 -21.11 -4.56
C LEU A 116 -5.63 -22.02 -5.00
N ASP A 117 -5.70 -23.32 -4.72
CA ASP A 117 -4.70 -24.29 -5.19
C ASP A 117 -4.66 -24.34 -6.72
N ALA A 118 -5.82 -24.28 -7.37
CA ALA A 118 -5.91 -24.19 -8.82
C ALA A 118 -5.32 -22.88 -9.36
N MET A 119 -5.53 -21.75 -8.67
CA MET A 119 -4.88 -20.49 -9.01
C MET A 119 -3.36 -20.57 -8.86
N VAL A 120 -2.86 -21.11 -7.75
CA VAL A 120 -1.42 -21.27 -7.47
C VAL A 120 -0.75 -22.17 -8.50
N ALA A 121 -1.43 -23.24 -8.96
CA ALA A 121 -0.93 -24.10 -10.02
C ALA A 121 -0.80 -23.38 -11.38
N ARG A 122 -1.52 -22.26 -11.58
CA ARG A 122 -1.47 -21.40 -12.77
C ARG A 122 -0.61 -20.16 -12.58
N PHE A 123 -0.06 -19.92 -11.40
CA PHE A 123 1.07 -19.00 -11.30
C PHE A 123 2.13 -19.64 -12.20
N GLY A 124 2.65 -18.91 -13.19
CA GLY A 124 3.64 -19.44 -14.13
C GLY A 124 4.93 -19.90 -13.43
N ASP A 125 6.09 -19.70 -14.05
CA ASP A 125 7.34 -19.80 -13.28
C ASP A 125 7.19 -18.91 -12.03
N LYS A 126 7.27 -19.54 -10.85
CA LYS A 126 7.00 -18.96 -9.52
C LYS A 126 7.47 -17.52 -9.50
N PRO A 127 6.75 -16.54 -8.90
CA PRO A 127 7.18 -15.15 -8.98
C PRO A 127 8.65 -15.02 -8.56
N ASP A 128 9.52 -14.81 -9.54
CA ASP A 128 10.93 -15.18 -9.42
C ASP A 128 11.57 -14.34 -8.31
N GLY A 129 12.01 -14.98 -7.23
CA GLY A 129 12.64 -14.30 -6.08
C GLY A 129 11.76 -14.10 -4.84
N LEU A 130 10.52 -14.59 -4.79
CA LEU A 130 9.77 -14.70 -3.52
C LEU A 130 10.20 -15.91 -2.67
N GLY A 131 10.75 -16.94 -3.30
CA GLY A 131 11.17 -18.17 -2.64
C GLY A 131 10.14 -19.31 -2.72
N THR A 132 10.00 -20.09 -1.66
CA THR A 132 9.14 -21.28 -1.59
C THR A 132 7.85 -20.94 -0.86
N LEU A 133 6.70 -21.27 -1.45
CA LEU A 133 5.40 -21.19 -0.77
C LEU A 133 5.40 -22.16 0.42
N THR A 134 5.06 -21.65 1.60
CA THR A 134 5.11 -22.43 2.87
C THR A 134 3.76 -22.53 3.55
N VAL A 135 2.98 -21.45 3.55
CA VAL A 135 1.70 -21.38 4.26
C VAL A 135 0.68 -20.68 3.39
N THR A 136 -0.54 -21.20 3.42
CA THR A 136 -1.70 -20.61 2.78
C THR A 136 -2.85 -20.56 3.78
N TYR A 137 -3.45 -19.39 3.99
CA TYR A 137 -4.55 -19.23 4.95
C TYR A 137 -5.48 -18.07 4.62
N LEU A 138 -6.75 -18.18 5.01
CA LEU A 138 -7.79 -17.17 4.82
C LEU A 138 -7.88 -16.26 6.04
N ILE A 139 -7.97 -14.96 5.82
CA ILE A 139 -8.33 -13.98 6.84
C ILE A 139 -9.70 -13.37 6.51
N GLN A 140 -10.56 -13.28 7.52
CA GLN A 140 -11.92 -12.73 7.37
C GLN A 140 -12.04 -11.32 7.95
N GLU A 141 -11.37 -11.09 9.08
CA GLU A 141 -11.41 -9.83 9.81
C GLU A 141 -10.00 -9.48 10.32
N ASN A 142 -9.82 -8.25 10.82
CA ASN A 142 -8.57 -7.77 11.40
C ASN A 142 -7.36 -7.95 10.46
N PRO A 143 -7.28 -7.16 9.37
CA PRO A 143 -6.15 -7.21 8.46
C PRO A 143 -4.82 -7.13 9.20
N LEU A 144 -3.85 -7.89 8.70
CA LEU A 144 -2.46 -7.56 8.96
C LEU A 144 -2.22 -6.12 8.50
N ARG A 145 -1.46 -5.34 9.28
CA ARG A 145 -1.17 -3.92 9.00
C ARG A 145 -0.73 -3.66 7.56
N GLU A 146 -0.01 -4.60 6.95
CA GLU A 146 0.48 -4.47 5.58
C GLU A 146 -0.59 -4.65 4.48
N TYR A 147 -1.83 -4.99 4.86
CA TYR A 147 -2.96 -5.19 3.95
C TYR A 147 -4.08 -4.19 4.23
N ALA A 148 -4.42 -3.40 3.20
CA ALA A 148 -5.51 -2.42 3.23
C ALA A 148 -6.58 -2.71 2.14
N GLY A 149 -6.60 -3.95 1.61
CA GLY A 149 -7.57 -4.36 0.60
C GLY A 149 -8.87 -4.91 1.19
N PRO A 150 -9.84 -5.27 0.34
CA PRO A 150 -11.10 -5.86 0.77
C PRO A 150 -10.91 -7.18 1.52
N MET A 151 -11.88 -7.49 2.37
CA MET A 151 -11.98 -8.75 3.09
C MET A 151 -13.20 -9.55 2.62
N PRO A 152 -13.18 -10.88 2.74
CA PRO A 152 -12.07 -11.74 3.18
C PRO A 152 -10.92 -11.81 2.16
N ALA A 153 -9.71 -12.19 2.60
CA ALA A 153 -8.54 -12.31 1.74
C ALA A 153 -7.70 -13.55 2.05
N TRP A 154 -7.24 -14.23 1.01
CA TRP A 154 -6.26 -15.31 1.10
C TRP A 154 -4.84 -14.76 1.16
N ILE A 155 -4.01 -15.37 2.00
CA ILE A 155 -2.60 -15.04 2.17
C ILE A 155 -1.77 -16.25 1.78
N LEU A 156 -0.84 -16.02 0.87
CA LEU A 156 0.20 -16.97 0.48
C LEU A 156 1.53 -16.46 1.01
N GLU A 157 2.13 -17.20 1.94
CA GLU A 157 3.38 -16.84 2.60
C GLU A 157 4.56 -17.65 2.06
N TYR A 158 5.62 -16.94 1.66
CA TYR A 158 6.82 -17.49 1.03
C TYR A 158 8.06 -17.28 1.91
N GLU A 159 8.96 -18.26 1.90
CA GLU A 159 10.29 -18.19 2.53
C GLU A 159 11.41 -18.23 1.48
N PRO A 160 12.52 -17.49 1.67
CA PRO A 160 12.89 -16.76 2.89
C PRO A 160 12.29 -15.34 3.00
N GLY A 161 12.03 -14.91 4.24
CA GLY A 161 11.69 -13.52 4.57
C GLY A 161 10.19 -13.23 4.68
N LYS A 162 9.36 -14.28 4.79
CA LYS A 162 7.90 -14.19 4.98
C LYS A 162 7.25 -13.23 4.00
N GLN A 163 7.58 -13.37 2.72
CA GLN A 163 6.95 -12.55 1.66
C GLN A 163 5.48 -12.97 1.54
N ARG A 164 4.57 -12.04 1.29
CA ARG A 164 3.13 -12.35 1.26
C ARG A 164 2.48 -11.88 -0.03
N ILE A 165 1.65 -12.74 -0.62
CA ILE A 165 0.70 -12.37 -1.66
C ILE A 165 -0.69 -12.41 -1.06
N TYR A 166 -1.44 -11.33 -1.25
CA TYR A 166 -2.82 -11.19 -0.82
C TYR A 166 -3.75 -11.31 -2.02
N ILE A 167 -4.73 -12.19 -1.92
CA ILE A 167 -5.72 -12.45 -2.95
C ILE A 167 -7.10 -12.18 -2.36
N ASP A 168 -7.91 -11.38 -3.04
CA ASP A 168 -9.29 -11.13 -2.64
C ASP A 168 -10.07 -12.44 -2.70
N ALA A 169 -10.64 -12.89 -1.58
CA ALA A 169 -11.35 -14.16 -1.54
C ALA A 169 -12.72 -14.06 -2.23
N ILE A 170 -13.22 -12.87 -2.57
CA ILE A 170 -14.45 -12.75 -3.37
C ILE A 170 -14.14 -12.76 -4.86
N SER A 171 -13.22 -11.91 -5.32
CA SER A 171 -12.97 -11.75 -6.75
C SER A 171 -11.85 -12.62 -7.30
N GLY A 172 -11.00 -13.19 -6.46
CA GLY A 172 -9.78 -13.90 -6.88
C GLY A 172 -8.68 -12.98 -7.39
N ASP A 173 -8.82 -11.66 -7.26
CA ASP A 173 -7.81 -10.74 -7.75
C ASP A 173 -6.61 -10.70 -6.79
N VAL A 174 -5.40 -10.73 -7.33
CA VAL A 174 -4.19 -10.45 -6.55
C VAL A 174 -4.23 -8.98 -6.14
N ARG A 175 -4.42 -8.70 -4.86
CA ARG A 175 -4.52 -7.33 -4.35
C ARG A 175 -3.16 -6.73 -4.11
N SER A 176 -2.28 -7.44 -3.42
CA SER A 176 -0.99 -6.90 -3.05
C SER A 176 0.09 -7.95 -2.88
N VAL A 177 1.33 -7.56 -3.16
CA VAL A 177 2.52 -8.33 -2.86
C VAL A 177 3.33 -7.54 -1.84
N ARG A 178 3.74 -8.21 -0.75
CA ARG A 178 4.44 -7.60 0.37
C ARG A 178 5.77 -8.27 0.56
N THR A 179 6.82 -7.50 0.30
CA THR A 179 8.18 -7.98 0.40
C THR A 179 8.92 -7.46 1.62
N SER A 180 10.04 -8.08 1.97
CA SER A 180 10.96 -7.53 2.98
C SER A 180 11.40 -6.10 2.65
N ARG A 181 11.63 -5.79 1.35
CA ARG A 181 11.94 -4.42 0.90
C ARG A 181 10.77 -3.48 1.09
N TRP A 182 9.54 -3.93 0.80
CA TRP A 182 8.33 -3.16 1.08
C TRP A 182 8.22 -2.79 2.56
N ARG A 183 8.53 -3.71 3.48
CA ARG A 183 8.47 -3.44 4.93
C ARG A 183 9.51 -2.42 5.39
N ILE A 184 10.72 -2.46 4.81
CA ILE A 184 11.73 -1.42 5.06
C ILE A 184 11.23 -0.07 4.53
N PHE A 185 10.68 -0.07 3.32
CA PHE A 185 10.08 1.12 2.72
C PHE A 185 8.95 1.68 3.60
N ASP A 186 8.01 0.87 4.09
CA ASP A 186 6.89 1.30 4.95
C ASP A 186 7.39 2.04 6.20
N VAL A 187 8.40 1.49 6.87
CA VAL A 187 9.01 2.13 8.04
C VAL A 187 9.66 3.46 7.66
N LEU A 188 10.47 3.49 6.61
CA LEU A 188 11.14 4.71 6.16
C LEU A 188 10.13 5.76 5.70
N TRP A 189 9.07 5.36 5.01
CA TRP A 189 7.99 6.21 4.52
C TRP A 189 7.29 6.93 5.67
N ARG A 190 6.90 6.19 6.71
CA ARG A 190 6.28 6.75 7.92
C ARG A 190 7.14 7.82 8.58
N PHE A 191 8.45 7.59 8.70
CA PHE A 191 9.35 8.61 9.22
C PHE A 191 9.58 9.77 8.24
N HIS A 192 9.53 9.52 6.94
CA HIS A 192 9.73 10.52 5.90
C HIS A 192 8.57 11.52 5.83
N ILE A 193 7.33 11.04 5.90
CA ILE A 193 6.13 11.91 5.96
C ILE A 193 5.77 12.33 7.39
N LEU A 194 6.56 11.89 8.37
CA LEU A 194 6.33 12.11 9.80
C LEU A 194 4.92 11.66 10.24
N ASP A 195 4.46 10.53 9.71
CA ASP A 195 3.26 9.86 10.19
C ASP A 195 3.62 8.52 10.84
N VAL A 196 3.79 8.57 12.16
CA VAL A 196 4.18 7.39 12.94
C VAL A 196 3.02 6.40 13.08
N THR A 197 1.75 6.80 12.89
CA THR A 197 0.64 5.82 12.94
C THR A 197 0.63 4.97 11.67
N GLY A 198 1.04 5.57 10.54
CA GLY A 198 0.99 4.99 9.19
C GLY A 198 -0.43 4.89 8.66
N GLU A 199 -1.20 5.95 8.91
CA GLU A 199 -2.48 6.23 8.27
C GLU A 199 -2.27 7.05 6.98
N ASP A 200 -1.01 7.32 6.61
CA ASP A 200 -0.58 8.14 5.48
C ASP A 200 -1.19 9.56 5.52
N ARG A 201 -1.19 10.15 6.72
CA ARG A 201 -1.84 11.44 6.99
C ARG A 201 -0.91 12.63 6.83
N PHE A 202 -1.34 13.59 6.01
CA PHE A 202 -0.68 14.89 5.84
C PHE A 202 -1.00 15.92 6.93
N ASP A 203 -1.78 15.55 7.94
CA ASP A 203 -2.18 16.40 9.06
C ASP A 203 -1.73 15.84 10.42
N SER A 204 -0.78 14.90 10.43
CA SER A 204 -0.26 14.31 11.66
C SER A 204 0.30 15.37 12.62
N TRP A 205 0.24 15.11 13.92
CA TRP A 205 0.79 16.02 14.93
C TRP A 205 2.32 16.19 14.79
N TRP A 206 3.02 15.12 14.42
CA TRP A 206 4.47 15.13 14.20
C TRP A 206 4.86 15.99 13.00
N LEU A 207 4.09 15.94 11.91
CA LEU A 207 4.31 16.78 10.74
C LEU A 207 4.04 18.25 11.07
N LYS A 208 2.97 18.56 11.82
CA LYS A 208 2.68 19.92 12.32
C LYS A 208 3.82 20.47 13.17
N LEU A 209 4.35 19.65 14.10
CA LEU A 209 5.50 20.02 14.91
C LEU A 209 6.75 20.28 14.05
N ALA A 210 7.06 19.41 13.10
CA ALA A 210 8.20 19.59 12.21
C ALA A 210 8.06 20.84 11.32
N ALA A 211 6.86 21.12 10.81
CA ALA A 211 6.57 22.33 10.07
C ALA A 211 6.79 23.59 10.93
N PHE A 212 6.35 23.57 12.19
CA PHE A 212 6.60 24.66 13.14
C PHE A 212 8.10 24.86 13.44
N LEU A 213 8.85 23.77 13.66
CA LEU A 213 10.30 23.82 13.86
C LEU A 213 11.03 24.35 12.62
N GLY A 214 10.61 23.91 11.43
CA GLY A 214 11.13 24.38 10.14
C GLY A 214 10.88 25.88 9.93
N LEU A 215 9.66 26.34 10.19
CA LEU A 215 9.31 27.77 10.13
C LEU A 215 10.14 28.57 11.13
N THR A 216 10.28 28.07 12.36
CA THR A 216 11.12 28.71 13.39
C THR A 216 12.57 28.80 12.94
N MET A 217 13.11 27.78 12.27
CA MET A 217 14.46 27.79 11.71
C MET A 217 14.63 28.83 10.61
N VAL A 218 13.69 28.92 9.67
CA VAL A 218 13.72 29.92 8.59
C VAL A 218 13.68 31.33 9.17
N LEU A 219 12.71 31.63 10.04
CA LEU A 219 12.56 32.96 10.61
C LEU A 219 13.76 33.37 11.47
N SER A 220 14.24 32.48 12.34
CA SER A 220 15.41 32.77 13.17
C SER A 220 16.69 32.93 12.34
N GLY A 221 16.85 32.13 11.27
CA GLY A 221 17.94 32.27 10.31
C GLY A 221 17.92 33.62 9.59
N LEU A 222 16.75 34.06 9.13
CA LEU A 222 16.58 35.38 8.50
C LEU A 222 16.93 36.52 9.46
N VAL A 223 16.47 36.47 10.71
CA VAL A 223 16.80 37.49 11.72
C VAL A 223 18.30 37.57 11.96
N LEU A 224 18.98 36.43 12.08
CA LEU A 224 20.45 36.39 12.27
C LEU A 224 21.20 36.85 11.01
N GLY A 225 20.71 36.50 9.82
CA GLY A 225 21.25 36.96 8.55
C GLY A 225 21.17 38.49 8.43
N ILE A 226 20.00 39.08 8.71
CA ILE A 226 19.81 40.53 8.70
C ILE A 226 20.72 41.22 9.74
N ASP A 227 20.83 40.67 10.96
CA ASP A 227 21.73 41.19 12.00
C ASP A 227 23.20 41.17 11.55
N ARG A 228 23.63 40.14 10.80
CA ARG A 228 24.97 40.06 10.20
C ARG A 228 25.18 41.06 9.06
N ILE A 229 24.20 41.21 8.17
CA ILE A 229 24.22 42.19 7.07
C ILE A 229 24.38 43.60 7.63
N ARG A 230 23.57 43.97 8.64
CA ARG A 230 23.63 45.28 9.29
C ARG A 230 24.98 45.60 9.94
N LYS A 231 25.78 44.57 10.26
CA LYS A 231 27.11 44.71 10.86
C LYS A 231 28.25 44.62 9.83
N GLY A 232 27.94 44.43 8.55
CA GLY A 232 28.94 44.21 7.50
C GLY A 232 29.70 42.88 7.65
N ARG A 233 29.09 41.86 8.29
CA ARG A 233 29.72 40.58 8.63
C ARG A 233 28.94 39.38 8.07
N LEU A 234 28.46 39.49 6.84
CA LEU A 234 27.71 38.39 6.22
C LEU A 234 28.64 37.19 5.92
N PHE A 235 29.86 37.47 5.47
CA PHE A 235 30.86 36.47 5.04
C PHE A 235 32.11 36.42 5.93
N SER A 236 32.13 37.15 7.06
CA SER A 236 33.20 37.12 8.07
C SER A 236 32.71 36.70 9.44
#